data_AF-A0A6X7C6C8-F1
#
_entry.id   AF-A0A6X7C6C8-F1
#
_cell.length_a   1.000
_cell.length_b   1.000
_cell.length_c   1.000
_cell.angle_alpha   90.00
_cell.angle_beta   90.00
_cell.angle_gamma   90.00
#
_symmetry.space_group_name_H-M   'P 1'
#
loop_
_entity.id
_entity.type
_entity.pdbx_description
1 polymer ?
#
loop_
_entity_poly.entity_id
_entity_poly.type
_entity_poly.pdbx_seq_one_letter_code
_entity_poly.pdbx_strand_id
1 'polypeptide(L)'
;MNSLTNVVEIKTMSSREIAELTGKEHDNVRRDILKMAQELSLTFEEKVLPSNGGRPSKVFFLDKENTLILVSGYSIKMRAAIIHRWQELESQVSKPSLPDFTNPAEAARAWASEYEQKLIAQEKLALAAPKADVYDLIVDRNNLYNATQVAQKFGQSAVWMNKQLEQFGVYNRSVKRGRVFQQWFVDKGYGIMRETETGHSQAMFFAEGEMWIIGKLTEEGLI
;
A
#
# COMPACT_ATOMS: atom_id res chain seq x y z
N MET A 1 -25.09 -23.37 -1.45
CA MET A 1 -23.89 -24.19 -1.22
C MET A 1 -23.27 -24.47 -2.57
N ASN A 2 -22.06 -23.97 -2.82
CA ASN A 2 -21.11 -24.47 -3.83
C ASN A 2 -19.78 -23.79 -3.51
N SER A 3 -19.02 -24.41 -2.61
CA SER A 3 -17.66 -23.98 -2.29
C SER A 3 -16.79 -24.33 -3.49
N LEU A 4 -16.26 -23.31 -4.16
CA LEU A 4 -15.23 -23.44 -5.19
C LEU A 4 -13.97 -24.00 -4.53
N THR A 5 -13.77 -25.31 -4.61
CA THR A 5 -12.49 -25.93 -4.29
C THR A 5 -11.47 -25.44 -5.31
N ASN A 6 -10.68 -24.45 -4.90
CA ASN A 6 -9.52 -23.97 -5.64
C ASN A 6 -8.47 -25.09 -5.63
N VAL A 7 -8.56 -26.02 -6.59
CA VAL A 7 -7.56 -27.07 -6.77
C VAL A 7 -6.30 -26.38 -7.28
N VAL A 8 -5.35 -26.14 -6.37
CA VAL A 8 -4.02 -25.66 -6.72
C VAL A 8 -3.40 -26.71 -7.63
N GLU A 9 -3.32 -26.42 -8.92
CA GLU A 9 -2.68 -27.29 -9.89
C GLU A 9 -1.18 -27.33 -9.56
N ILE A 10 -0.74 -28.44 -8.96
CA ILE A 10 0.66 -28.63 -8.57
C ILE A 10 1.48 -28.79 -9.84
N LYS A 11 2.17 -27.71 -10.23
CA LYS A 11 3.10 -27.73 -11.36
C LYS A 11 4.27 -28.64 -11.03
N THR A 12 4.49 -29.64 -11.88
CA THR A 12 5.60 -30.58 -11.78
C THR A 12 6.42 -30.57 -13.07
N MET A 13 7.67 -31.02 -12.98
CA MET A 13 8.55 -31.26 -14.11
C MET A 13 8.98 -32.72 -14.13
N SER A 14 8.92 -33.34 -15.30
CA SER A 14 9.30 -34.73 -15.48
C SER A 14 10.82 -34.88 -15.57
N SER A 15 11.33 -36.02 -15.11
CA SER A 15 12.76 -36.38 -15.25
C SER A 15 13.26 -36.39 -16.70
N ARG A 16 12.36 -36.56 -17.70
CA ARG A 16 12.70 -36.45 -19.12
C ARG A 16 12.89 -35.01 -19.56
N GLU A 17 11.98 -34.11 -19.18
CA GLU A 17 12.14 -32.68 -19.44
C GLU A 17 13.41 -32.15 -18.77
N ILE A 18 13.72 -32.58 -17.54
CA ILE A 18 14.98 -32.22 -16.86
C ILE A 18 16.19 -32.72 -17.66
N ALA A 19 16.15 -33.96 -18.17
CA ALA A 19 17.23 -34.53 -18.98
C ALA A 19 17.45 -33.71 -20.27
N GLU A 20 16.38 -33.36 -20.97
CA GLU A 20 16.42 -32.53 -22.18
C GLU A 20 16.97 -31.12 -21.90
N LEU A 21 16.49 -30.46 -20.84
CA LEU A 21 16.93 -29.11 -20.47
C LEU A 21 18.38 -29.06 -19.97
N THR A 22 18.86 -30.13 -19.35
CA THR A 22 20.22 -30.19 -18.77
C THR A 22 21.25 -30.86 -19.70
N GLY A 23 20.80 -31.49 -20.80
CA GLY A 23 21.65 -32.25 -21.72
C GLY A 23 22.23 -33.54 -21.10
N LYS A 24 21.67 -34.01 -19.97
CA LYS A 24 22.09 -35.26 -19.32
C LYS A 24 21.25 -36.44 -19.82
N GLU A 25 21.86 -37.62 -19.86
CA GLU A 25 21.14 -38.87 -20.08
C GLU A 25 20.04 -39.10 -19.04
N HIS A 26 18.85 -39.52 -19.49
CA HIS A 26 17.67 -39.69 -18.63
C HIS A 26 17.91 -40.66 -17.47
N ASP A 27 18.67 -41.73 -17.70
CA ASP A 27 19.03 -42.69 -16.65
C ASP A 27 19.95 -42.11 -15.58
N ASN A 28 20.83 -41.17 -15.94
CA ASN A 28 21.64 -40.45 -14.96
C ASN A 28 20.78 -39.52 -14.12
N VAL A 29 19.84 -38.81 -14.75
CA VAL A 29 18.88 -37.96 -14.02
C VAL A 29 18.03 -38.79 -13.05
N ARG A 30 17.54 -39.96 -13.45
CA ARG A 30 16.79 -40.87 -12.55
C ARG A 30 17.63 -41.35 -11.38
N ARG A 31 18.90 -41.73 -11.63
CA ARG A 31 19.83 -42.13 -10.56
C ARG A 31 20.07 -40.97 -9.58
N ASP A 32 20.29 -39.78 -10.09
CA ASP A 32 20.54 -38.58 -9.29
C ASP A 32 19.30 -38.22 -8.46
N ILE A 33 18.08 -38.39 -8.99
CA ILE A 33 16.81 -38.22 -8.24
C ILE A 33 16.72 -39.22 -7.08
N LEU A 34 17.01 -40.49 -7.30
CA LEU A 34 16.98 -41.51 -6.24
C LEU A 34 18.02 -41.23 -5.15
N LYS A 35 19.22 -40.81 -5.55
CA LYS A 35 20.28 -40.42 -4.61
C LYS A 35 19.87 -39.20 -3.78
N MET A 36 19.33 -38.16 -4.44
CA MET A 36 18.78 -36.97 -3.77
C MET A 36 17.65 -37.34 -2.80
N ALA A 37 16.75 -38.24 -3.21
CA ALA A 37 15.65 -38.72 -2.37
C ALA A 37 16.19 -39.40 -1.11
N GLN A 38 17.21 -40.25 -1.24
CA GLN A 38 17.86 -40.91 -0.11
C GLN A 38 18.55 -39.92 0.84
N GLU A 39 19.32 -38.97 0.31
CA GLU A 39 20.06 -37.98 1.10
C GLU A 39 19.12 -37.02 1.86
N LEU A 40 18.00 -36.66 1.24
CA LEU A 40 17.00 -35.76 1.85
C LEU A 40 15.87 -36.49 2.58
N SER A 41 15.93 -37.83 2.66
CA SER A 41 14.86 -38.67 3.24
C SER A 41 13.48 -38.38 2.65
N LEU A 42 13.43 -38.15 1.32
CA LEU A 42 12.22 -37.92 0.53
C LEU A 42 11.81 -39.20 -0.20
N THR A 43 10.52 -39.27 -0.57
CA THR A 43 9.97 -40.37 -1.37
C THR A 43 9.34 -39.79 -2.63
N PHE A 44 9.79 -40.26 -3.80
CA PHE A 44 9.20 -39.91 -5.08
C PHE A 44 8.55 -41.13 -5.72
N GLU A 45 7.33 -40.95 -6.22
CA GLU A 45 6.64 -42.00 -6.98
C GLU A 45 7.17 -42.07 -8.40
N GLU A 46 7.60 -43.27 -8.81
CA GLU A 46 8.01 -43.55 -10.17
C GLU A 46 6.78 -43.92 -11.02
N LYS A 47 6.51 -43.17 -12.09
CA LYS A 47 5.41 -43.47 -13.01
C LYS A 47 5.94 -44.14 -14.27
N VAL A 48 5.24 -45.16 -14.73
CA VAL A 48 5.55 -45.83 -16.00
C VAL A 48 4.76 -45.15 -17.11
N LEU A 49 5.48 -44.52 -18.05
CA LEU A 49 4.87 -43.91 -19.22
C LEU A 49 5.00 -44.83 -20.45
N PRO A 50 3.93 -45.00 -21.23
CA PRO A 50 3.99 -45.73 -22.49
C PRO A 50 4.92 -45.00 -23.46
N SER A 51 5.69 -45.76 -24.22
CA SER A 51 6.56 -45.23 -25.27
C SER A 51 5.93 -45.56 -26.63
N ASN A 52 5.89 -44.60 -27.55
CA ASN A 52 5.35 -44.81 -28.89
C ASN A 52 6.30 -45.70 -29.71
N GLY A 53 6.10 -47.03 -29.60
CA GLY A 53 6.87 -48.04 -30.33
C GLY A 53 8.13 -48.56 -29.62
N GLY A 54 8.34 -48.20 -28.35
CA GLY A 54 9.51 -48.63 -27.56
C GLY A 54 9.14 -49.27 -26.21
N ARG A 55 10.14 -49.65 -25.42
CA ARG A 55 9.91 -50.13 -24.04
C ARG A 55 9.35 -48.99 -23.18
N PRO A 56 8.37 -49.28 -22.30
CA PRO A 56 7.83 -48.28 -21.38
C PRO A 56 8.95 -47.68 -20.53
N SER A 57 8.89 -46.37 -20.32
CA SER A 57 9.95 -45.62 -19.64
C SER A 57 9.46 -45.17 -18.28
N LYS A 58 10.29 -45.39 -17.27
CA LYS A 58 10.03 -45.00 -15.90
C LYS A 58 10.43 -43.54 -15.70
N VAL A 59 9.53 -42.71 -15.18
CA VAL A 59 9.69 -41.25 -15.10
C VAL A 59 9.24 -40.76 -13.72
N PHE A 60 10.07 -39.90 -13.11
CA PHE A 60 9.71 -39.15 -11.91
C PHE A 60 9.12 -37.79 -12.27
N PHE A 61 8.24 -37.28 -11.41
CA PHE A 61 7.71 -35.92 -11.46
C PHE A 61 8.14 -35.19 -10.19
N LEU A 62 8.87 -34.09 -10.35
CA LEU A 62 9.36 -33.27 -9.24
C LEU A 62 8.61 -31.95 -9.21
N ASP A 63 8.38 -31.42 -8.01
CA ASP A 63 7.94 -30.05 -7.84
C ASP A 63 9.08 -29.06 -8.14
N LYS A 64 8.76 -27.77 -8.05
CA LYS A 64 9.72 -26.69 -8.32
C LYS A 64 10.95 -26.77 -7.42
N GLU A 65 10.77 -27.03 -6.13
CA GLU A 65 11.86 -27.03 -5.16
C GLU A 65 12.84 -28.18 -5.42
N ASN A 66 12.33 -29.40 -5.54
CA ASN A 66 13.16 -30.58 -5.80
C ASN A 66 13.85 -30.51 -7.17
N THR A 67 13.20 -29.91 -8.17
CA THR A 67 13.83 -29.65 -9.47
C THR A 67 15.03 -28.68 -9.34
N LEU A 68 14.88 -27.60 -8.57
CA LEU A 68 15.95 -26.63 -8.35
C LEU A 68 17.11 -27.22 -7.54
N ILE A 69 16.82 -28.02 -6.51
CA ILE A 69 17.83 -28.74 -5.73
C ILE A 69 18.64 -29.65 -6.65
N LEU A 70 17.96 -30.47 -7.47
CA LEU A 70 18.61 -31.39 -8.40
C LEU A 70 19.47 -30.67 -9.45
N VAL A 71 18.94 -29.62 -10.08
CA VAL A 71 19.63 -28.92 -11.18
C VAL A 71 20.78 -28.05 -10.68
N SER A 72 20.65 -27.41 -9.52
CA SER A 72 21.78 -26.76 -8.84
C SER A 72 22.91 -27.76 -8.51
N GLY A 73 22.53 -29.03 -8.34
CA GLY A 73 23.37 -30.21 -8.35
C GLY A 73 24.36 -30.28 -9.52
N TYR A 74 23.86 -30.05 -10.73
CA TYR A 74 24.55 -30.35 -11.98
C TYR A 74 25.44 -29.21 -12.47
N SER A 75 25.02 -27.96 -12.27
CA SER A 75 25.77 -26.79 -12.72
C SER A 75 26.52 -26.15 -11.55
N ILE A 76 27.83 -26.39 -11.50
CA ILE A 76 28.73 -25.76 -10.50
C ILE A 76 28.59 -24.23 -10.56
N LYS A 77 28.47 -23.66 -11.77
CA LYS A 77 28.27 -22.21 -11.97
C LYS A 77 26.96 -21.73 -11.36
N MET A 78 25.86 -22.46 -11.56
CA MET A 78 24.56 -22.10 -10.97
C MET A 78 24.60 -22.22 -9.44
N ARG A 79 25.23 -23.27 -8.91
CA ARG A 79 25.41 -23.44 -7.46
C ARG A 79 26.21 -22.29 -6.85
N ALA A 80 27.34 -21.92 -7.46
CA ALA A 80 28.15 -20.80 -7.01
C ALA A 80 27.34 -19.49 -7.06
N ALA A 81 26.60 -19.23 -8.13
CA ALA A 81 25.76 -18.03 -8.25
C ALA A 81 24.69 -17.95 -7.14
N ILE A 82 24.04 -19.07 -6.81
CA ILE A 82 23.06 -19.14 -5.70
C ILE A 82 23.75 -18.84 -4.36
N ILE A 83 24.91 -19.46 -4.10
CA ILE A 83 25.66 -19.24 -2.85
C ILE A 83 26.06 -17.77 -2.73
N HIS A 84 26.64 -17.17 -3.77
CA HIS A 84 27.04 -15.77 -3.76
C HIS A 84 25.85 -14.84 -3.55
N ARG A 85 24.72 -15.12 -4.20
CA ARG A 85 23.50 -14.32 -4.03
C ARG A 85 22.97 -14.37 -2.60
N TRP A 86 23.01 -15.53 -1.94
CA TRP A 86 22.61 -15.65 -0.55
C TRP A 86 23.58 -14.92 0.40
N GLN A 87 24.89 -15.06 0.19
CA GLN A 87 25.89 -14.30 0.96
C GLN A 87 25.70 -12.79 0.80
N GLU A 88 25.39 -12.34 -0.42
CA GLU A 88 25.07 -10.94 -0.69
C GLU A 88 23.81 -10.50 0.07
N LEU A 89 22.72 -11.27 0.01
CA LEU A 89 21.49 -10.97 0.76
C LEU A 89 21.72 -10.97 2.27
N GLU A 90 22.50 -11.91 2.80
CA GLU A 90 22.89 -11.95 4.22
C GLU A 90 23.77 -10.77 4.61
N SER A 91 24.60 -10.25 3.69
CA SER A 91 25.37 -9.03 3.93
C SER A 91 24.51 -7.76 3.87
N GLN A 92 23.42 -7.78 3.07
CA GLN A 92 22.46 -6.69 2.95
C GLN A 92 21.45 -6.66 4.09
N VAL A 93 21.13 -7.82 4.68
CA VAL A 93 20.45 -7.90 5.97
C VAL A 93 21.46 -7.44 7.01
N SER A 94 21.50 -6.12 7.23
CA SER A 94 22.30 -5.47 8.26
C SER A 94 22.21 -6.31 9.53
N LYS A 95 23.28 -7.02 9.89
CA LYS A 95 23.43 -7.52 11.27
C LYS A 95 23.15 -6.29 12.14
N PRO A 96 22.18 -6.34 13.07
CA PRO A 96 22.13 -5.29 14.07
C PRO A 96 23.51 -5.27 14.70
N SER A 97 24.22 -4.16 14.51
CA SER A 97 25.47 -3.90 15.21
C SER A 97 25.14 -4.05 16.69
N LEU A 98 25.44 -5.22 17.26
CA LEU A 98 25.44 -5.35 18.71
C LEU A 98 26.41 -4.25 19.18
N PRO A 99 25.97 -3.33 20.05
CA PRO A 99 26.83 -2.26 20.51
C PRO A 99 28.09 -2.88 21.08
N ASP A 100 29.24 -2.30 20.72
CA ASP A 100 30.52 -2.68 21.33
C ASP A 100 30.45 -2.41 22.84
N PHE A 101 30.34 -3.47 23.63
CA PHE A 101 30.23 -3.40 25.09
C PHE A 101 31.57 -3.12 25.78
N THR A 102 32.65 -2.87 25.03
CA THR A 102 33.96 -2.52 25.59
C THR A 102 33.93 -1.15 26.29
N ASN A 103 32.95 -0.28 25.98
CA ASN A 103 32.74 0.99 26.68
C ASN A 103 31.24 1.34 26.85
N PRO A 104 30.54 0.76 27.85
CA PRO A 104 29.09 0.93 28.02
C PRO A 104 28.66 2.39 28.23
N ALA A 105 29.56 3.25 28.71
CA ALA A 105 29.28 4.68 28.91
C ALA A 105 29.18 5.47 27.59
N GLU A 106 29.84 5.03 26.53
CA GLU A 106 29.82 5.70 25.23
C GLU A 106 28.58 5.27 24.41
N ALA A 107 28.23 3.99 24.48
CA ALA A 107 26.99 3.46 23.91
C ALA A 107 25.73 4.11 24.53
N ALA A 108 25.72 4.29 25.86
CA ALA A 108 24.60 4.97 26.54
C ALA A 108 24.47 6.44 26.12
N ARG A 109 25.59 7.13 25.89
CA ARG A 109 25.60 8.53 25.42
C ARG A 109 25.10 8.65 23.98
N ALA A 110 25.54 7.77 23.08
CA ALA A 110 25.07 7.76 21.70
C ALA A 110 23.56 7.47 21.61
N TRP A 111 23.07 6.51 22.40
CA TRP A 111 21.64 6.19 22.46
C TRP A 111 20.78 7.37 22.98
N ALA A 112 21.26 8.06 24.02
CA ALA A 112 20.60 9.25 24.54
C ALA A 112 20.49 10.36 23.48
N SER A 113 21.58 10.63 22.75
CA SER A 113 21.59 11.63 21.67
C SER A 113 20.66 11.27 20.51
N GLU A 114 20.61 10.01 20.09
CA GLU A 114 19.68 9.57 19.04
C GLU A 114 18.21 9.69 19.48
N TYR A 115 17.92 9.38 20.75
CA TYR A 115 16.56 9.47 21.29
C TYR A 115 16.08 10.92 21.38
N GLU A 116 16.93 11.83 21.84
CA GLU A 116 16.65 13.27 21.85
C GLU A 116 16.42 13.82 20.44
N GLN A 117 17.23 13.41 19.45
CA GLN A 117 17.04 13.82 18.06
C GLN A 117 15.70 13.32 17.49
N LYS A 118 15.29 12.09 17.81
CA LYS A 118 13.99 11.55 17.40
C LYS A 118 12.82 12.31 18.02
N LEU A 119 12.91 12.65 19.30
CA LEU A 119 11.90 13.47 19.98
C LEU A 119 11.76 14.84 19.33
N ILE A 120 12.88 15.53 19.10
CA ILE A 120 12.88 16.86 18.44
C ILE A 120 12.30 16.76 17.01
N ALA A 121 12.60 15.70 16.27
CA ALA A 121 12.03 15.47 14.94
C ALA A 121 10.52 15.21 14.98
N GLN A 122 10.05 14.42 15.96
CA GLN A 122 8.62 14.17 16.16
C GLN A 122 7.86 15.43 16.59
N GLU A 123 8.41 16.24 17.49
CA GLU A 123 7.82 17.53 17.88
C GLU A 123 7.74 18.50 16.69
N LYS A 124 8.77 18.55 15.84
CA LYS A 124 8.73 19.36 14.61
C LYS A 124 7.68 18.89 13.60
N LEU A 125 7.45 17.57 13.49
CA LEU A 125 6.37 17.01 12.66
C LEU A 125 4.99 17.32 13.26
N ALA A 126 4.85 17.27 14.58
CA ALA A 126 3.61 17.60 15.29
C ALA A 126 3.26 19.10 15.18
N LEU A 127 4.25 20.00 15.25
CA LEU A 127 4.02 21.44 15.11
C LEU A 127 3.64 21.86 13.68
N ALA A 128 3.99 21.06 12.68
CA ALA A 128 3.56 21.27 11.29
C ALA A 128 2.16 20.69 11.00
N ALA A 129 1.53 20.02 11.97
CA ALA A 129 0.24 19.36 11.83
C ALA A 129 -1.03 20.18 12.19
N PRO A 130 -1.05 21.48 12.59
CA PRO A 130 -2.30 22.18 12.81
C PRO A 130 -2.85 22.72 11.47
N LYS A 131 -2.86 21.87 10.45
CA LYS A 131 -3.71 22.03 9.27
C LYS A 131 -4.59 20.81 9.02
N ALA A 132 -4.36 19.68 9.68
CA ALA A 132 -5.15 18.46 9.47
C ALA A 132 -6.30 18.28 10.48
N ASP A 133 -6.20 18.82 11.69
CA ASP A 133 -7.20 18.56 12.76
C ASP A 133 -8.58 19.21 12.54
N VAL A 134 -8.71 20.14 11.58
CA VAL A 134 -10.03 20.67 11.20
C VAL A 134 -10.73 19.75 10.18
N TYR A 135 -10.00 18.86 9.50
CA TYR A 135 -10.55 18.02 8.42
C TYR A 135 -11.30 16.78 8.93
N ASP A 136 -10.99 16.27 10.12
CA ASP A 136 -11.61 15.02 10.61
C ASP A 136 -12.89 15.24 11.44
N LEU A 137 -13.23 16.47 11.82
CA LEU A 137 -14.41 16.73 12.68
C LEU A 137 -15.74 16.95 11.92
N ILE A 138 -15.73 17.05 10.57
CA ILE A 138 -16.93 17.43 9.79
C ILE A 138 -17.08 16.57 8.53
N VAL A 139 -17.02 15.24 8.66
CA VAL A 139 -17.44 14.33 7.59
C VAL A 139 -18.78 13.71 7.96
N ASP A 140 -19.83 14.53 7.93
CA ASP A 140 -21.21 14.06 7.87
C ASP A 140 -21.73 14.38 6.46
N ARG A 141 -21.55 13.44 5.53
CA ARG A 141 -21.73 13.61 4.07
C ARG A 141 -23.14 14.05 3.61
N ASN A 142 -24.09 14.17 4.53
CA ASN A 142 -25.49 14.50 4.23
C ASN A 142 -26.00 15.81 4.85
N ASN A 143 -25.17 16.53 5.62
CA ASN A 143 -25.62 17.79 6.22
C ASN A 143 -25.35 18.98 5.29
N LEU A 144 -26.42 19.70 4.96
CA LEU A 144 -26.36 20.96 4.22
C LEU A 144 -26.38 22.11 5.22
N TYR A 145 -25.36 22.96 5.20
CA TYR A 145 -25.27 24.11 6.08
C TYR A 145 -25.65 25.40 5.36
N ASN A 146 -26.41 26.28 5.99
CA ASN A 146 -26.59 27.64 5.51
C ASN A 146 -25.46 28.56 6.03
N ALA A 147 -25.32 29.75 5.45
CA ALA A 147 -24.26 30.70 5.84
C ALA A 147 -24.29 31.05 7.35
N THR A 148 -25.47 31.05 7.98
CA THR A 148 -25.61 31.31 9.42
C THR A 148 -25.01 30.18 10.25
N GLN A 149 -25.30 28.92 9.90
CA GLN A 149 -24.81 27.74 10.62
C GLN A 149 -23.28 27.64 10.51
N VAL A 150 -22.72 27.93 9.33
CA VAL A 150 -21.25 27.97 9.16
C VAL A 150 -20.65 29.11 10.00
N ALA A 151 -21.25 30.31 9.98
CA ALA A 151 -20.75 31.46 10.74
C ALA A 151 -20.77 31.23 12.26
N GLN A 152 -21.81 30.57 12.77
CA GLN A 152 -21.98 30.30 14.20
C GLN A 152 -20.86 29.42 14.78
N LYS A 153 -20.28 28.51 13.99
CA LYS A 153 -19.13 27.68 14.42
C LYS A 153 -17.91 28.52 14.81
N PHE A 154 -17.78 29.73 14.27
CA PHE A 154 -16.69 30.67 14.55
C PHE A 154 -17.11 31.83 15.46
N GLY A 155 -18.32 31.79 16.03
CA GLY A 155 -18.87 32.90 16.81
C GLY A 155 -19.17 34.16 15.98
N GLN A 156 -19.28 34.04 14.66
CA GLN A 156 -19.50 35.15 13.74
C GLN A 156 -20.97 35.25 13.29
N SER A 157 -21.37 36.43 12.83
CA SER A 157 -22.71 36.66 12.29
C SER A 157 -22.84 36.19 10.84
N ALA A 158 -24.05 35.86 10.41
CA ALA A 158 -24.35 35.55 9.01
C ALA A 158 -24.00 36.72 8.07
N VAL A 159 -24.12 37.97 8.55
CA VAL A 159 -23.74 39.17 7.78
C VAL A 159 -22.23 39.18 7.51
N TRP A 160 -21.43 38.87 8.53
CA TRP A 160 -19.98 38.76 8.39
C TRP A 160 -19.60 37.66 7.40
N MET A 161 -20.20 36.47 7.52
CA MET A 161 -19.90 35.35 6.62
C MET A 161 -20.25 35.69 5.16
N ASN A 162 -21.43 36.25 4.92
CA ASN A 162 -21.83 36.66 3.56
C ASN A 162 -20.87 37.71 2.97
N LYS A 163 -20.32 38.61 3.80
CA LYS A 163 -19.31 39.60 3.36
C LYS A 163 -18.02 38.90 2.93
N GLN A 164 -17.54 37.91 3.68
CA GLN A 164 -16.33 37.16 3.31
C GLN A 164 -16.54 36.36 2.03
N LEU A 165 -17.66 35.66 1.90
CA LEU A 165 -18.00 34.91 0.69
C LEU A 165 -18.12 35.80 -0.56
N GLU A 166 -18.58 37.04 -0.39
CA GLU A 166 -18.63 38.02 -1.47
C GLU A 166 -17.24 38.53 -1.86
N GLN A 167 -16.31 38.66 -0.91
CA GLN A 167 -14.90 38.97 -1.16
C GLN A 167 -14.19 37.82 -1.87
N PHE A 168 -14.47 36.57 -1.47
CA PHE A 168 -13.93 35.37 -2.09
C PHE A 168 -14.55 35.03 -3.46
N GLY A 169 -15.49 35.84 -3.94
CA GLY A 169 -16.11 35.64 -5.25
C GLY A 169 -16.97 34.39 -5.34
N VAL A 170 -17.53 33.92 -4.22
CA VAL A 170 -18.41 32.75 -4.16
C VAL A 170 -19.79 33.06 -4.73
N TYR A 171 -20.27 34.30 -4.56
CA TYR A 171 -21.58 34.73 -5.05
C TYR A 171 -21.54 35.38 -6.43
N ASN A 172 -22.55 35.09 -7.25
CA ASN A 172 -22.76 35.72 -8.54
C ASN A 172 -23.32 37.13 -8.37
N ARG A 173 -22.47 38.14 -8.55
CA ARG A 173 -22.82 39.56 -8.42
C ARG A 173 -23.81 40.06 -9.48
N SER A 174 -24.04 39.30 -10.55
CA SER A 174 -25.02 39.64 -11.59
C SER A 174 -26.46 39.47 -11.11
N VAL A 175 -26.68 38.60 -10.12
CA VAL A 175 -27.98 38.36 -9.53
C VAL A 175 -28.20 39.35 -8.39
N LYS A 176 -29.00 40.40 -8.63
CA LYS A 176 -29.26 41.46 -7.64
C LYS A 176 -30.18 41.05 -6.50
N ARG A 177 -30.99 40.00 -6.69
CA ARG A 177 -31.94 39.48 -5.71
C ARG A 177 -31.59 38.04 -5.38
N GLY A 178 -31.06 37.82 -4.17
CA GLY A 178 -30.66 36.50 -3.69
C GLY A 178 -29.15 36.26 -3.78
N ARG A 179 -28.66 35.37 -2.90
CA ARG A 179 -27.25 34.96 -2.84
C ARG A 179 -27.10 33.65 -3.63
N VAL A 180 -26.82 33.78 -4.92
CA VAL A 180 -26.65 32.63 -5.83
C VAL A 180 -25.17 32.31 -5.98
N PHE A 181 -24.80 31.03 -5.91
CA PHE A 181 -23.42 30.61 -6.12
C PHE A 181 -22.94 30.83 -7.55
N GLN A 182 -21.65 31.13 -7.69
CA GLN A 182 -20.96 31.09 -8.98
C GLN A 182 -20.86 29.65 -9.49
N GLN A 183 -20.82 29.49 -10.82
CA GLN A 183 -20.75 28.17 -11.45
C GLN A 183 -19.55 27.35 -10.97
N TRP A 184 -18.37 27.98 -10.82
CA TRP A 184 -17.15 27.30 -10.35
C TRP A 184 -17.31 26.68 -8.94
N PHE A 185 -18.13 27.28 -8.09
CA PHE A 185 -18.36 26.82 -6.72
C PHE A 185 -19.30 25.60 -6.71
N VAL A 186 -20.28 25.59 -7.61
CA VAL A 186 -21.20 24.47 -7.82
C VAL A 186 -20.49 23.31 -8.51
N ASP A 187 -19.68 23.57 -9.54
CA ASP A 187 -18.96 22.55 -10.31
C ASP A 187 -17.97 21.75 -9.45
N LYS A 188 -17.39 22.39 -8.42
CA LYS A 188 -16.51 21.74 -7.44
C LYS A 188 -17.25 20.97 -6.35
N GLY A 189 -18.58 20.99 -6.34
CA GLY A 189 -19.40 20.33 -5.33
C GLY A 189 -19.39 21.02 -3.97
N TYR A 190 -19.13 22.33 -3.90
CA TYR A 190 -19.06 23.05 -2.61
C TYR A 190 -20.41 23.56 -2.13
N GLY A 191 -21.38 23.78 -3.02
CA GLY A 191 -22.70 24.21 -2.61
C GLY A 191 -23.78 23.99 -3.66
N ILE A 192 -25.03 24.10 -3.21
CA ILE A 192 -26.24 23.95 -4.02
C ILE A 192 -27.28 25.00 -3.60
N MET A 193 -28.14 25.38 -4.53
CA MET A 193 -29.33 26.19 -4.24
C MET A 193 -30.49 25.26 -3.87
N ARG A 194 -31.07 25.46 -2.67
CA ARG A 194 -32.23 24.69 -2.20
C ARG A 194 -33.41 25.63 -1.98
N GLU A 195 -34.61 25.21 -2.37
CA GLU A 195 -35.83 25.94 -2.06
C GLU A 195 -36.28 25.62 -0.63
N THR A 196 -36.59 26.66 0.14
CA THR A 196 -37.21 26.54 1.46
C THR A 196 -38.69 26.19 1.30
N GLU A 197 -39.31 25.66 2.35
CA GLU A 197 -40.76 25.38 2.38
C GLU A 197 -41.62 26.62 2.11
N THR A 198 -41.05 27.81 2.35
CA THR A 198 -41.66 29.12 2.05
C THR A 198 -41.48 29.57 0.59
N GLY A 199 -40.88 28.75 -0.28
CA GLY A 199 -40.68 29.03 -1.70
C GLY A 199 -39.52 29.98 -2.02
N HIS A 200 -38.61 30.23 -1.08
CA HIS A 200 -37.43 31.06 -1.29
C HIS A 200 -36.20 30.20 -1.59
N SER A 201 -35.41 30.58 -2.60
CA SER A 201 -34.14 29.90 -2.89
C SER A 201 -33.06 30.34 -1.90
N GLN A 202 -32.42 29.37 -1.25
CA GLN A 202 -31.35 29.59 -0.28
C GLN A 202 -30.08 28.87 -0.72
N ALA A 203 -28.94 29.54 -0.55
CA ALA A 203 -27.61 28.97 -0.76
C ALA A 203 -27.23 28.04 0.41
N MET A 204 -26.96 26.78 0.10
CA MET A 204 -26.57 25.74 1.05
C MET A 204 -25.19 25.18 0.70
N PHE A 205 -24.35 24.97 1.70
CA PHE A 205 -22.99 24.45 1.58
C PHE A 205 -22.97 22.97 1.92
N PHE A 206 -22.20 22.21 1.13
CA PHE A 206 -21.80 20.85 1.49
C PHE A 206 -20.67 20.89 2.52
N ALA A 207 -20.35 19.75 3.12
CA ALA A 207 -19.21 19.62 4.03
C ALA A 207 -17.91 20.06 3.35
N GLU A 208 -17.69 19.68 2.08
CA GLU A 208 -16.51 20.08 1.31
C GLU A 208 -16.46 21.60 1.08
N GLY A 209 -17.62 22.23 0.88
CA GLY A 209 -17.71 23.68 0.72
C GLY A 209 -17.47 24.44 2.01
N GLU A 210 -17.99 23.94 3.13
CA GLU A 210 -17.66 24.46 4.46
C GLU A 210 -16.16 24.37 4.72
N MET A 211 -15.53 23.23 4.46
CA MET A 211 -14.09 23.05 4.64
C MET A 211 -13.27 24.01 3.77
N TRP A 212 -13.71 24.26 2.53
CA TRP A 212 -13.08 25.25 1.68
C TRP A 212 -13.19 26.66 2.26
N ILE A 213 -14.35 27.03 2.81
CA ILE A 213 -14.57 28.33 3.46
C ILE A 213 -13.63 28.47 4.65
N ILE A 214 -13.53 27.45 5.50
CA ILE A 214 -12.66 27.45 6.68
C ILE A 214 -11.21 27.64 6.26
N GLY A 215 -10.72 26.84 5.31
CA GLY A 215 -9.37 26.95 4.79
C GLY A 215 -9.06 28.36 4.27
N LYS A 216 -10.01 28.97 3.56
CA LYS A 216 -9.87 30.35 3.07
C LYS A 216 -9.84 31.40 4.17
N LEU A 217 -10.69 31.25 5.19
CA LEU A 217 -10.70 32.17 6.33
C LEU A 217 -9.41 32.09 7.15
N THR A 218 -8.86 30.88 7.35
CA THR A 218 -7.57 30.68 8.03
C THR A 218 -6.39 31.21 7.20
N GLU A 219 -6.41 31.02 5.87
CA GLU A 219 -5.38 31.59 4.97
C GLU A 219 -5.32 33.13 5.04
N GLU A 220 -6.47 33.78 5.19
CA GLU A 220 -6.59 35.24 5.32
C GLU A 220 -6.41 35.73 6.78
N GLY A 221 -6.20 34.83 7.74
CA GLY A 221 -6.02 35.16 9.17
C GLY A 221 -7.28 35.73 9.84
N LEU A 222 -8.46 35.39 9.34
CA LEU A 222 -9.75 35.87 9.84
C LEU A 222 -10.34 35.02 10.98
N ILE A 223 -9.86 33.78 11.11
CA ILE A 223 -10.16 32.82 12.17
C ILE A 223 -8.91 32.07 12.60
#